data_AF-A0A116N6X9-F1
#
_entry.id   AF-A0A116N6X9-F1
#
_cell.length_a   1.000
_cell.length_b   1.000
_cell.length_c   1.000
_cell.angle_alpha   90.00
_cell.angle_beta   90.00
_cell.angle_gamma   90.00
#
_symmetry.space_group_name_H-M   'P 1'
#
loop_
_entity.id
_entity.type
_entity.pdbx_description
1 polymer ?
#
loop_
_entity_poly.entity_id
_entity_poly.type
_entity_poly.pdbx_seq_one_letter_code
_entity_poly.pdbx_strand_id
1 'polypeptide(L)'
;MKHSYNIEREVIIKCLEAMSFTTRHLEQDFKVAISETSQNGIYQATWARRADMLQGLFENTSIWKVLHIKRGIWQFDPILNIETGELIAFFSKNNFRTIRNRYFKNGTSTHYTLSLLLKNEGLYPEQEVEQLSLFDADSSEVKRKEADLIRMLGEYCEHVTKIRFLIVDYVGQEAVSASLEDYTPQFLSVGSVDISHLLPSSAGIIRTEAIRDEQVNDLVDEPQLVTLKPIVKGTL
;
A
#
# COMPACT_ATOMS: atom_id res chain seq x y z
N MET A 1 16.80 -4.19 22.69
CA MET A 1 16.48 -3.16 21.67
C MET A 1 17.26 -3.30 20.38
N LYS A 2 18.61 -3.27 20.34
CA LYS A 2 19.38 -3.36 19.08
C LYS A 2 19.10 -4.62 18.23
N HIS A 3 18.88 -5.77 18.86
CA HIS A 3 18.60 -7.03 18.14
C HIS A 3 17.24 -7.03 17.42
N SER A 4 16.19 -6.52 18.07
CA SER A 4 14.85 -6.40 17.48
C SER A 4 14.83 -5.44 16.28
N TYR A 5 15.56 -4.33 16.38
CA TYR A 5 15.69 -3.35 15.28
C TYR A 5 16.40 -3.93 14.05
N ASN A 6 17.40 -4.79 14.26
CA ASN A 6 18.11 -5.45 13.15
C ASN A 6 17.20 -6.46 12.43
N ILE A 7 16.38 -7.22 13.16
CA ILE A 7 15.44 -8.20 12.57
C ILE A 7 14.37 -7.49 11.74
N GLU A 8 13.76 -6.43 12.27
CA GLU A 8 12.76 -5.64 11.53
C GLU A 8 13.37 -5.07 10.24
N ARG A 9 14.61 -4.53 10.33
CA ARG A 9 15.32 -4.01 9.16
C ARG A 9 15.56 -5.08 8.09
N GLU A 10 16.00 -6.29 8.48
CA GLU A 10 16.23 -7.39 7.53
C GLU A 10 14.95 -7.82 6.80
N VAL A 11 13.82 -7.85 7.52
CA VAL A 11 12.51 -8.17 6.94
C VAL A 11 12.10 -7.12 5.92
N ILE A 12 12.25 -5.83 6.26
CA ILE A 12 11.94 -4.73 5.33
C ILE A 12 12.83 -4.79 4.10
N ILE A 13 14.13 -5.08 4.24
CA ILE A 13 15.04 -5.26 3.09
C ILE A 13 14.53 -6.37 2.15
N LYS A 14 14.15 -7.53 2.68
CA LYS A 14 13.58 -8.63 1.87
C LYS A 14 12.29 -8.23 1.16
N CYS A 15 11.40 -7.51 1.85
CA CYS A 15 10.19 -6.98 1.22
C CYS A 15 10.52 -6.00 0.08
N LEU A 16 11.48 -5.12 0.29
CA LEU A 16 11.93 -4.16 -0.72
C LEU A 16 12.66 -4.83 -1.89
N GLU A 17 13.39 -5.91 -1.65
CA GLU A 17 14.00 -6.73 -2.70
C GLU A 17 12.93 -7.28 -3.65
N ALA A 18 11.88 -7.90 -3.13
CA ALA A 18 10.75 -8.33 -3.94
C ALA A 18 10.07 -7.16 -4.65
N MET A 19 9.76 -6.08 -3.94
CA MET A 19 9.07 -4.93 -4.52
C MET A 19 9.90 -4.15 -5.56
N SER A 20 11.22 -4.29 -5.53
CA SER A 20 12.13 -3.72 -6.55
C SER A 20 12.09 -4.50 -7.86
N PHE A 21 11.55 -5.71 -7.89
CA PHE A 21 11.26 -6.42 -9.13
C PHE A 21 10.12 -5.72 -9.88
N THR A 22 10.42 -5.17 -11.04
CA THR A 22 9.48 -4.44 -11.91
C THR A 22 9.27 -5.14 -13.24
N THR A 23 8.35 -4.61 -14.06
CA THR A 23 8.12 -5.07 -15.43
C THR A 23 9.40 -5.13 -16.28
N ARG A 24 10.39 -4.27 -16.00
CA ARG A 24 11.68 -4.24 -16.72
C ARG A 24 12.42 -5.57 -16.64
N HIS A 25 12.29 -6.25 -15.51
CA HIS A 25 12.95 -7.53 -15.26
C HIS A 25 12.23 -8.68 -15.97
N LEU A 26 10.95 -8.50 -16.32
CA LEU A 26 10.09 -9.53 -16.90
C LEU A 26 9.83 -9.31 -18.40
N GLU A 27 10.09 -8.12 -18.94
CA GLU A 27 9.62 -7.70 -20.26
C GLU A 27 10.04 -8.67 -21.37
N GLN A 28 11.30 -9.11 -21.38
CA GLN A 28 11.79 -10.02 -22.41
C GLN A 28 11.17 -11.42 -22.28
N ASP A 29 11.12 -11.96 -21.07
CA ASP A 29 10.55 -13.28 -20.81
C ASP A 29 9.05 -13.29 -21.12
N PHE A 30 8.35 -12.19 -20.80
CA PHE A 30 6.93 -12.03 -21.12
C PHE A 30 6.69 -11.99 -22.63
N LYS A 31 7.54 -11.29 -23.40
CA LYS A 31 7.44 -11.27 -24.86
C LYS A 31 7.60 -12.65 -25.47
N VAL A 32 8.61 -13.40 -25.01
CA VAL A 32 8.91 -14.75 -25.51
C VAL A 32 7.85 -15.78 -25.11
N ALA A 33 7.36 -15.73 -23.86
CA ALA A 33 6.50 -16.76 -23.32
C ALA A 33 5.00 -16.50 -23.49
N ILE A 34 4.58 -15.22 -23.58
CA ILE A 34 3.16 -14.84 -23.53
C ILE A 34 2.75 -14.06 -24.78
N SER A 35 3.35 -12.90 -25.06
CA SER A 35 2.97 -12.09 -26.22
C SER A 35 4.02 -11.04 -26.59
N GLU A 36 4.46 -11.06 -27.85
CA GLU A 36 5.34 -10.03 -28.41
C GLU A 36 4.61 -8.71 -28.69
N THR A 37 3.29 -8.75 -28.92
CA THR A 37 2.50 -7.61 -29.41
C THR A 37 1.57 -7.00 -28.36
N SER A 38 1.30 -7.72 -27.26
CA SER A 38 0.44 -7.26 -26.17
C SER A 38 1.21 -7.20 -24.86
N GLN A 39 1.04 -6.10 -24.12
CA GLN A 39 1.56 -5.96 -22.75
C GLN A 39 0.48 -6.22 -21.70
N ASN A 40 -0.72 -6.64 -22.12
CA ASN A 40 -1.80 -6.96 -21.19
C ASN A 40 -1.39 -8.14 -20.32
N GLY A 41 -1.47 -7.98 -19.00
CA GLY A 41 -1.10 -9.02 -18.05
C GLY A 41 0.32 -8.89 -17.48
N ILE A 42 1.19 -8.05 -18.05
CA ILE A 42 2.59 -7.94 -17.54
C ILE A 42 2.64 -7.44 -16.09
N TYR A 43 1.74 -6.54 -15.70
CA TYR A 43 1.63 -6.05 -14.33
C TYR A 43 1.18 -7.15 -13.36
N GLN A 44 0.21 -7.98 -13.76
CA GLN A 44 -0.26 -9.13 -12.99
C GLN A 44 0.84 -10.18 -12.86
N ALA A 45 1.57 -10.45 -13.94
CA ALA A 45 2.72 -11.36 -13.92
C ALA A 45 3.86 -10.83 -13.04
N THR A 46 4.09 -9.52 -13.04
CA THR A 46 5.05 -8.87 -12.12
C THR A 46 4.66 -9.09 -10.67
N TRP A 47 3.38 -8.89 -10.32
CA TRP A 47 2.89 -9.18 -8.95
C TRP A 47 2.98 -10.66 -8.58
N ALA A 48 2.65 -11.57 -9.49
CA ALA A 48 2.82 -13.01 -9.26
C ALA A 48 4.29 -13.36 -9.01
N ARG A 49 5.22 -12.80 -9.80
CA ARG A 49 6.65 -13.03 -9.60
C ARG A 49 7.15 -12.49 -8.26
N ARG A 50 6.62 -11.36 -7.80
CA ARG A 50 6.91 -10.84 -6.45
C ARG A 50 6.43 -11.78 -5.35
N ALA A 51 5.26 -12.41 -5.53
CA ALA A 51 4.76 -13.41 -4.58
C ALA A 51 5.71 -14.61 -4.49
N ASP A 52 6.22 -15.12 -5.62
CA ASP A 52 7.23 -16.19 -5.63
C ASP A 52 8.52 -15.77 -4.92
N MET A 53 9.00 -14.54 -5.17
CA MET A 53 10.19 -14.00 -4.52
C MET A 53 10.00 -13.91 -3.00
N LEU A 54 8.87 -13.38 -2.54
CA LEU A 54 8.54 -13.33 -1.12
C LEU A 54 8.52 -14.74 -0.51
N GLN A 55 7.89 -15.70 -1.19
CA GLN A 55 7.86 -17.09 -0.70
C GLN A 55 9.27 -17.64 -0.48
N GLY A 56 10.18 -17.47 -1.45
CA GLY A 56 11.57 -17.91 -1.31
C GLY A 56 12.36 -17.15 -0.24
N LEU A 57 12.16 -15.84 -0.11
CA LEU A 57 12.87 -15.00 0.86
C LEU A 57 12.48 -15.31 2.32
N PHE A 58 11.27 -15.82 2.54
CA PHE A 58 10.70 -16.09 3.86
C PHE A 58 10.52 -17.60 4.19
N GLU A 59 10.85 -18.51 3.26
CA GLU A 59 10.65 -19.96 3.41
C GLU A 59 11.26 -20.55 4.70
N ASN A 60 12.44 -20.07 5.08
CA ASN A 60 13.19 -20.57 6.24
C ASN A 60 12.97 -19.76 7.53
N THR A 61 12.00 -18.86 7.56
CA THR A 61 11.75 -18.02 8.73
C THR A 61 10.60 -18.58 9.56
N SER A 62 10.82 -18.79 10.86
CA SER A 62 9.78 -19.29 11.77
C SER A 62 8.79 -18.21 12.20
N ILE A 63 9.22 -16.94 12.20
CA ILE A 63 8.47 -15.79 12.72
C ILE A 63 7.68 -15.08 11.63
N TRP A 64 8.20 -14.99 10.41
CA TRP A 64 7.59 -14.23 9.33
C TRP A 64 7.01 -15.18 8.29
N LYS A 65 5.73 -15.01 7.95
CA LYS A 65 5.04 -15.87 7.00
C LYS A 65 4.47 -15.04 5.86
N VAL A 66 4.67 -15.51 4.63
CA VAL A 66 3.91 -15.02 3.48
C VAL A 66 2.51 -15.61 3.57
N LEU A 67 1.48 -14.75 3.54
CA LEU A 67 0.10 -15.19 3.38
C LEU A 67 -0.28 -15.10 1.91
N HIS A 68 -1.04 -16.04 1.39
CA HIS A 68 -1.55 -16.02 0.01
C HIS A 68 -3.06 -15.74 0.03
N ILE A 69 -3.44 -14.46 0.10
CA ILE A 69 -4.83 -14.07 0.33
C ILE A 69 -5.57 -13.94 -1.00
N LYS A 70 -6.53 -14.85 -1.24
CA LYS A 70 -7.36 -14.87 -2.46
C LYS A 70 -8.68 -14.10 -2.28
N ARG A 71 -9.01 -13.27 -3.28
CA ARG A 71 -10.24 -12.48 -3.36
C ARG A 71 -10.75 -12.44 -4.80
N GLY A 72 -11.59 -13.42 -5.14
CA GLY A 72 -12.06 -13.61 -6.51
C GLY A 72 -10.90 -13.99 -7.42
N ILE A 73 -10.71 -13.23 -8.50
CA ILE A 73 -9.58 -13.41 -9.44
C ILE A 73 -8.27 -12.78 -8.96
N TRP A 74 -8.30 -12.03 -7.86
CA TRP A 74 -7.14 -11.33 -7.32
C TRP A 74 -6.53 -12.09 -6.15
N GLN A 75 -5.22 -12.06 -6.05
CA GLN A 75 -4.47 -12.48 -4.88
C GLN A 75 -3.55 -11.34 -4.47
N PHE A 76 -3.34 -11.17 -3.17
CA PHE A 76 -2.27 -10.35 -2.65
C PHE A 76 -1.53 -11.11 -1.55
N ASP A 77 -0.24 -10.82 -1.42
CA ASP A 77 0.68 -11.67 -0.68
C ASP A 77 1.38 -10.87 0.43
N PRO A 78 0.70 -10.51 1.53
CA PRO A 78 1.30 -9.76 2.63
C PRO A 78 2.20 -10.64 3.49
N ILE A 79 3.02 -10.01 4.33
CA ILE A 79 3.92 -10.69 5.27
C ILE A 79 3.39 -10.52 6.70
N LEU A 80 3.16 -11.63 7.39
CA LEU A 80 2.70 -11.69 8.78
C LEU A 80 3.85 -12.03 9.72
N ASN A 81 4.02 -11.25 10.77
CA ASN A 81 4.78 -11.64 11.94
C ASN A 81 3.89 -12.45 12.90
N ILE A 82 4.17 -13.74 13.06
CA ILE A 82 3.35 -14.63 13.89
C ILE A 82 3.57 -14.49 15.40
N GLU A 83 4.56 -13.71 15.83
CA GLU A 83 4.80 -13.44 17.26
C GLU A 83 4.07 -12.17 17.71
N THR A 84 4.00 -11.17 16.83
CA THR A 84 3.44 -9.84 17.15
C THR A 84 2.04 -9.60 16.58
N GLY A 85 1.63 -10.36 15.55
CA GLY A 85 0.39 -10.13 14.83
C GLY A 85 0.46 -8.97 13.82
N GLU A 86 1.65 -8.43 13.53
CA GLU A 86 1.83 -7.38 12.54
C GLU A 86 1.79 -7.93 11.11
N LEU A 87 0.88 -7.41 10.28
CA LEU A 87 0.74 -7.74 8.87
C LEU A 87 1.18 -6.55 8.00
N ILE A 88 2.17 -6.78 7.13
CA ILE A 88 2.67 -5.77 6.19
C ILE A 88 2.07 -6.07 4.81
N ALA A 89 1.24 -5.16 4.30
CA ALA A 89 0.66 -5.24 2.97
C ALA A 89 1.33 -4.26 1.99
N PHE A 90 1.40 -4.65 0.72
CA PHE A 90 2.22 -3.98 -0.28
C PHE A 90 1.39 -3.17 -1.27
N PHE A 91 1.81 -1.95 -1.58
CA PHE A 91 1.16 -1.12 -2.58
C PHE A 91 2.17 -0.36 -3.44
N SER A 92 1.82 -0.11 -4.70
CA SER A 92 2.42 1.02 -5.41
C SER A 92 1.75 2.31 -4.95
N LYS A 93 2.52 3.40 -4.86
CA LYS A 93 2.03 4.71 -4.40
C LYS A 93 0.82 5.20 -5.20
N ASN A 94 0.84 5.03 -6.52
CA ASN A 94 -0.27 5.44 -7.39
C ASN A 94 -1.54 4.63 -7.14
N ASN A 95 -1.43 3.31 -6.95
CA ASN A 95 -2.58 2.46 -6.63
C ASN A 95 -3.15 2.85 -5.25
N PHE A 96 -2.28 2.97 -4.25
CA PHE A 96 -2.66 3.36 -2.90
C PHE A 96 -3.41 4.71 -2.87
N ARG A 97 -2.87 5.73 -3.53
CA ARG A 97 -3.52 7.04 -3.71
C ARG A 97 -4.89 6.92 -4.36
N THR A 98 -5.00 6.10 -5.41
CA THR A 98 -6.27 5.88 -6.10
C THR A 98 -7.34 5.27 -5.17
N ILE A 99 -6.98 4.27 -4.38
CA ILE A 99 -7.88 3.63 -3.41
C ILE A 99 -8.33 4.67 -2.37
N ARG A 100 -7.36 5.38 -1.78
CA ARG A 100 -7.59 6.38 -0.74
C ARG A 100 -8.49 7.52 -1.22
N ASN A 101 -8.17 8.11 -2.37
CA ASN A 101 -8.94 9.21 -2.94
C ASN A 101 -10.37 8.78 -3.30
N ARG A 102 -10.55 7.55 -3.80
CA ARG A 102 -11.88 6.99 -4.06
C ARG A 102 -12.69 6.87 -2.76
N TYR A 103 -12.06 6.40 -1.68
CA TYR A 103 -12.73 6.30 -0.39
C TYR A 103 -13.15 7.66 0.16
N PHE A 104 -12.24 8.64 0.21
CA PHE A 104 -12.57 9.98 0.70
C PHE A 104 -13.61 10.71 -0.16
N LYS A 105 -13.60 10.49 -1.48
CA LYS A 105 -14.59 11.09 -2.38
C LYS A 105 -15.99 10.51 -2.20
N ASN A 106 -16.10 9.20 -2.00
CA ASN A 106 -17.38 8.49 -2.01
C ASN A 106 -17.91 8.17 -0.61
N GLY A 107 -17.11 8.37 0.44
CA GLY A 107 -17.39 7.91 1.81
C GLY A 107 -17.30 6.39 2.00
N THR A 108 -17.33 5.60 0.93
CA THR A 108 -17.31 4.14 0.94
C THR A 108 -16.40 3.57 -0.15
N SER A 109 -15.85 2.37 0.07
CA SER A 109 -15.14 1.62 -0.95
C SER A 109 -15.21 0.11 -0.69
N THR A 110 -15.26 -0.67 -1.76
CA THR A 110 -15.23 -2.14 -1.70
C THR A 110 -13.80 -2.70 -1.74
N HIS A 111 -12.79 -1.83 -1.72
CA HIS A 111 -11.39 -2.26 -1.71
C HIS A 111 -11.04 -2.94 -0.40
N TYR A 112 -10.29 -4.04 -0.48
CA TYR A 112 -9.96 -4.89 0.67
C TYR A 112 -9.16 -4.17 1.75
N THR A 113 -8.40 -3.13 1.38
CA THR A 113 -7.60 -2.31 2.31
C THR A 113 -8.43 -1.76 3.46
N LEU A 114 -9.67 -1.34 3.21
CA LEU A 114 -10.56 -0.84 4.26
C LEU A 114 -10.98 -1.94 5.24
N SER A 115 -11.21 -3.16 4.75
CA SER A 115 -11.51 -4.31 5.60
C SER A 115 -10.31 -4.65 6.47
N LEU A 116 -9.08 -4.63 5.92
CA LEU A 116 -7.84 -4.85 6.68
C LEU A 116 -7.66 -3.81 7.79
N LEU A 117 -7.90 -2.53 7.49
CA LEU A 117 -7.71 -1.45 8.46
C LEU A 117 -8.60 -1.53 9.71
N LEU A 118 -9.65 -2.36 9.72
CA LEU A 118 -10.40 -2.66 10.94
C LEU A 118 -9.49 -3.25 12.03
N LYS A 119 -8.42 -3.95 11.67
CA LYS A 119 -7.44 -4.47 12.65
C LYS A 119 -6.64 -3.37 13.36
N ASN A 120 -6.67 -2.13 12.86
CA ASN A 120 -6.02 -1.00 13.51
C ASN A 120 -6.95 -0.24 14.49
N GLU A 121 -8.16 -0.75 14.74
CA GLU A 121 -9.10 -0.16 15.68
C GLU A 121 -8.53 -0.14 17.11
N GLY A 122 -8.64 1.01 17.78
CA GLY A 122 -8.14 1.20 19.15
C GLY A 122 -6.62 1.26 19.32
N LEU A 123 -5.83 1.12 18.24
CA LEU A 123 -4.36 1.18 18.32
C LEU A 123 -3.80 2.60 18.46
N TYR A 124 -4.54 3.59 17.95
CA TYR A 124 -4.11 4.97 17.87
C TYR A 124 -5.14 5.87 18.55
N PRO A 125 -4.70 7.01 19.14
CA PRO A 125 -5.64 7.99 19.67
C PRO A 125 -6.64 8.38 18.59
N GLU A 126 -7.90 8.58 18.99
CA GLU A 126 -8.91 9.13 18.09
C GLU A 126 -8.39 10.48 17.57
N GLN A 127 -8.10 10.52 16.27
CA GLN A 127 -7.80 11.79 15.63
C GLN A 127 -9.13 12.53 15.55
N GLU A 128 -9.22 13.70 16.17
CA GLU A 128 -10.35 14.62 15.99
C GLU A 128 -10.44 14.99 14.52
N VAL A 129 -11.22 14.23 13.78
CA VAL A 129 -11.70 14.63 12.47
C VAL A 129 -13.16 14.92 12.69
N GLU A 130 -13.53 16.20 12.63
CA GLU A 130 -14.91 16.60 12.35
C GLU A 130 -15.25 16.10 10.94
N GLN A 131 -15.38 14.79 10.78
CA GLN A 131 -16.08 14.24 9.65
C GLN A 131 -17.54 14.56 9.93
N LEU A 132 -18.05 15.60 9.26
CA LEU A 132 -19.48 15.87 9.15
C LEU A 132 -20.12 14.69 8.42
N SER A 133 -20.27 13.57 9.13
CA SER A 133 -21.07 12.45 8.69
C SER A 133 -22.52 12.87 8.88
N LEU A 134 -23.12 13.39 7.82
CA LEU A 134 -24.56 13.70 7.78
C LEU A 134 -25.44 12.43 7.83
N PHE A 135 -24.82 11.25 7.89
CA PHE A 135 -25.46 9.94 7.97
C PHE A 135 -24.71 9.08 8.98
N ASP A 136 -25.45 8.33 9.80
CA ASP A 136 -24.86 7.34 10.70
C ASP A 136 -23.99 6.34 9.91
N ALA A 137 -22.93 5.83 10.53
CA ALA A 137 -22.15 4.73 9.96
C ALA A 137 -23.10 3.58 9.62
N ASP A 138 -23.23 3.27 8.32
CA ASP A 138 -24.13 2.21 7.86
C ASP A 138 -23.66 0.88 8.48
N SER A 139 -24.42 0.38 9.44
CA SER A 139 -24.14 -0.88 10.14
C SER A 139 -23.97 -2.07 9.18
N SER A 140 -24.52 -1.97 7.97
CA SER A 140 -24.33 -2.97 6.91
C SER A 140 -22.93 -2.94 6.30
N GLU A 141 -22.30 -1.75 6.18
CA GLU A 141 -20.97 -1.60 5.64
C GLU A 141 -19.90 -2.15 6.59
N VAL A 142 -20.05 -1.90 7.89
CA VAL A 142 -19.17 -2.44 8.94
C VAL A 142 -19.21 -3.97 8.92
N LYS A 143 -20.41 -4.56 8.98
CA LYS A 143 -20.59 -6.03 8.90
C LYS A 143 -20.01 -6.64 7.63
N ARG A 144 -20.14 -5.94 6.49
CA ARG A 144 -19.54 -6.39 5.23
C ARG A 144 -18.01 -6.40 5.31
N LYS A 145 -17.39 -5.36 5.88
CA LYS A 145 -15.93 -5.27 6.05
C LYS A 145 -15.41 -6.35 6.99
N GLU A 146 -16.10 -6.59 8.11
CA GLU A 146 -15.78 -7.67 9.06
C GLU A 146 -15.85 -9.05 8.39
N ALA A 147 -16.93 -9.34 7.64
CA ALA A 147 -17.06 -10.60 6.92
C ALA A 147 -15.97 -10.77 5.84
N ASP A 148 -15.62 -9.70 5.12
CA ASP A 148 -14.53 -9.72 4.13
C ASP A 148 -13.18 -9.93 4.82
N LEU A 149 -12.94 -9.35 5.99
CA LEU A 149 -11.73 -9.52 6.80
C LEU A 149 -11.56 -10.98 7.25
N ILE A 150 -12.60 -11.57 7.86
CA ILE A 150 -12.59 -12.97 8.31
C ILE A 150 -12.31 -13.90 7.14
N ARG A 151 -12.97 -13.67 5.99
CA ARG A 151 -12.76 -14.45 4.78
C ARG A 151 -11.33 -14.34 4.24
N MET A 152 -10.73 -13.15 4.31
CA MET A 152 -9.37 -12.91 3.80
C MET A 152 -8.28 -13.49 4.69
N LEU A 153 -8.38 -13.29 6.00
CA LEU A 153 -7.34 -13.70 6.93
C LEU A 153 -7.51 -15.15 7.41
N GLY A 154 -8.73 -15.70 7.34
CA GLY A 154 -9.01 -17.09 7.71
C GLY A 154 -8.57 -17.40 9.13
N GLU A 155 -7.75 -18.45 9.29
CA GLU A 155 -7.20 -18.86 10.59
C GLU A 155 -6.33 -17.78 11.27
N TYR A 156 -5.76 -16.86 10.49
CA TYR A 156 -4.94 -15.76 11.02
C TYR A 156 -5.77 -14.54 11.45
N CYS A 157 -7.09 -14.56 11.25
CA CYS A 157 -7.94 -13.40 11.54
C CYS A 157 -7.77 -12.95 13.00
N GLU A 158 -7.85 -13.85 13.97
CA GLU A 158 -7.70 -13.48 15.40
C GLU A 158 -6.26 -13.12 15.77
N HIS A 159 -5.28 -13.62 15.01
CA HIS A 159 -3.87 -13.40 15.29
C HIS A 159 -3.36 -12.06 14.77
N VAL A 160 -3.91 -11.56 13.66
CA VAL A 160 -3.52 -10.27 13.09
C VAL A 160 -4.10 -9.15 13.97
N THR A 161 -3.21 -8.36 14.56
CA THR A 161 -3.52 -7.28 15.51
C THR A 161 -3.18 -5.90 14.96
N LYS A 162 -2.37 -5.81 13.90
CA LYS A 162 -1.95 -4.54 13.30
C LYS A 162 -1.67 -4.71 11.81
N ILE A 163 -2.07 -3.72 11.01
CA ILE A 163 -1.77 -3.60 9.59
C ILE A 163 -0.84 -2.41 9.37
N ARG A 164 0.25 -2.64 8.63
CA ARG A 164 1.10 -1.59 8.07
C ARG A 164 1.13 -1.68 6.55
N PHE A 165 1.31 -0.55 5.89
CA PHE A 165 1.46 -0.50 4.44
C PHE A 165 2.88 -0.16 4.05
N LEU A 166 3.53 -1.08 3.34
CA LEU A 166 4.75 -0.78 2.63
C LEU A 166 4.38 -0.26 1.25
N ILE A 167 4.60 1.04 1.06
CA ILE A 167 4.24 1.77 -0.16
C ILE A 167 5.51 2.09 -0.92
N VAL A 168 5.56 1.66 -2.19
CA VAL A 168 6.70 1.92 -3.08
C VAL A 168 6.28 2.85 -4.21
N ASP A 169 7.08 3.90 -4.42
CA ASP A 169 6.95 4.79 -5.57
C ASP A 169 7.82 4.29 -6.72
N TYR A 170 7.26 4.35 -7.92
CA TYR A 170 7.94 3.90 -9.13
C TYR A 170 7.94 5.03 -10.15
N VAL A 171 9.11 5.33 -10.69
CA VAL A 171 9.28 6.25 -11.83
C VAL A 171 9.80 5.42 -12.99
N GLY A 172 9.03 5.43 -14.09
CA GLY A 172 9.24 4.48 -15.17
C GLY A 172 9.08 3.04 -14.65
N GLN A 173 10.15 2.24 -14.76
CA GLN A 173 10.16 0.83 -14.34
C GLN A 173 11.15 0.59 -13.19
N GLU A 174 11.37 1.58 -12.33
CA GLU A 174 12.30 1.49 -11.20
C GLU A 174 11.65 1.97 -9.90
N ALA A 175 11.94 1.29 -8.79
CA ALA A 175 11.53 1.72 -7.46
C ALA A 175 12.47 2.85 -6.98
N VAL A 176 11.92 4.03 -6.69
CA VAL A 176 12.71 5.24 -6.39
C VAL A 176 12.59 5.73 -4.95
N SER A 177 11.46 5.41 -4.29
CA SER A 177 11.26 5.70 -2.87
C SER A 177 10.32 4.68 -2.25
N ALA A 178 10.42 4.50 -0.94
CA ALA A 178 9.56 3.61 -0.20
C ALA A 178 9.29 4.14 1.22
N SER A 179 8.07 3.94 1.69
CA SER A 179 7.63 4.29 3.04
C SER A 179 6.91 3.11 3.69
N LEU A 180 7.07 2.98 5.00
CA LEU A 180 6.23 2.13 5.83
C LEU A 180 5.26 3.03 6.60
N GLU A 181 3.97 2.82 6.38
CA GLU A 181 2.93 3.75 6.81
C GLU A 181 1.86 3.07 7.67
N ASP A 182 1.43 3.80 8.69
CA ASP A 182 0.41 3.40 9.66
C ASP A 182 -0.84 4.27 9.47
N TYR A 183 -2.01 3.64 9.49
CA TYR A 183 -3.30 4.27 9.23
C TYR A 183 -4.37 3.84 10.23
N THR A 184 -5.33 4.72 10.50
CA THR A 184 -6.54 4.41 11.28
C THR A 184 -7.53 3.56 10.47
N PRO A 185 -8.56 2.96 11.10
CA PRO A 185 -9.66 2.29 10.39
C PRO A 185 -10.37 3.17 9.35
N GLN A 186 -10.40 4.50 9.58
CA GLN A 186 -10.97 5.51 8.69
C GLN A 186 -9.97 5.98 7.62
N PHE A 187 -8.86 5.26 7.45
CA PHE A 187 -7.83 5.52 6.44
C PHE A 187 -7.10 6.87 6.62
N LEU A 188 -7.08 7.40 7.85
CA LEU A 188 -6.34 8.60 8.20
C LEU A 188 -4.90 8.24 8.53
N SER A 189 -3.94 9.04 8.08
CA SER A 189 -2.52 8.78 8.30
C SER A 189 -2.16 9.03 9.76
N VAL A 190 -1.47 8.06 10.37
CA VAL A 190 -0.97 8.15 11.75
C VAL A 190 0.52 8.48 11.75
N GLY A 191 1.28 7.79 10.91
CA GLY A 191 2.72 7.94 10.83
C GLY A 191 3.28 7.34 9.55
N SER A 192 4.47 7.81 9.16
CA SER A 192 5.20 7.33 8.01
C SER A 192 6.69 7.30 8.33
N VAL A 193 7.35 6.21 7.97
CA VAL A 193 8.80 6.04 8.09
C VAL A 193 9.38 5.90 6.69
N ASP A 194 10.29 6.80 6.32
CA ASP A 194 11.05 6.70 5.07
C ASP A 194 12.07 5.56 5.16
N ILE A 195 11.93 4.59 4.26
CA ILE A 195 12.78 3.41 4.13
C ILE A 195 13.44 3.33 2.75
N SER A 196 13.43 4.44 2.00
CA SER A 196 14.01 4.50 0.65
C SER A 196 15.50 4.14 0.62
N HIS A 197 16.23 4.44 1.70
CA HIS A 197 17.65 4.08 1.86
C HIS A 197 17.91 2.57 1.97
N LEU A 198 16.85 1.76 2.16
CA LEU A 198 16.91 0.29 2.19
C LEU A 198 16.54 -0.36 0.85
N LEU A 199 16.10 0.43 -0.13
CA LEU A 199 15.92 -0.08 -1.49
C LEU A 199 17.27 -0.64 -1.98
N PRO A 200 17.28 -1.78 -2.68
CA PRO A 200 18.47 -2.27 -3.35
C PRO A 200 19.01 -1.13 -4.20
N SER A 201 20.20 -0.61 -3.86
CA SER A 201 20.86 0.37 -4.71
C SER A 201 21.01 -0.30 -6.07
N SER A 202 20.30 0.18 -7.08
CA SER A 202 20.56 -0.19 -8.44
C SER A 202 22.02 0.18 -8.68
N ALA A 203 22.89 -0.84 -8.68
CA ALA A 203 24.29 -0.68 -9.01
C ALA A 203 24.35 -0.01 -10.39
N GLY A 204 24.59 1.30 -10.42
CA GLY A 204 24.78 2.05 -11.66
C GLY A 204 23.91 3.28 -11.94
N ILE A 205 23.09 3.81 -11.01
CA ILE A 205 22.52 5.16 -11.24
C ILE A 205 23.54 6.21 -10.81
N ILE A 206 24.27 6.71 -11.80
CA ILE A 206 24.84 8.06 -11.76
C ILE A 206 23.67 8.99 -11.44
N ARG A 207 23.65 9.57 -10.24
CA ARG A 207 22.81 10.74 -9.95
C ARG A 207 23.33 11.88 -10.82
N THR A 208 22.88 11.95 -12.06
CA THR A 208 23.03 13.17 -12.84
C THR A 208 22.00 14.13 -12.26
N GLU A 209 22.49 15.03 -11.39
CA GLU A 209 21.83 16.30 -11.18
C GLU A 209 21.53 16.94 -12.55
N ALA A 210 20.36 17.59 -12.64
CA ALA A 210 19.76 18.22 -13.82
C ALA A 210 18.95 17.31 -14.76
N ILE A 211 17.70 17.03 -14.38
CA ILE A 211 16.60 17.24 -15.32
C ILE A 211 15.97 18.57 -14.93
N ARG A 212 16.37 19.60 -15.69
CA ARG A 212 15.75 20.93 -15.69
C ARG A 212 14.29 20.79 -16.06
N ASP A 213 13.48 21.63 -15.43
CA ASP A 213 12.15 22.03 -15.84
C ASP A 213 12.08 22.18 -17.36
N GLU A 214 11.34 21.29 -18.03
CA GLU A 214 10.58 21.53 -19.26
C GLU A 214 9.91 20.23 -19.71
N GLN A 215 8.83 19.88 -18.99
CA GLN A 215 7.59 19.36 -19.55
C GLN A 215 6.50 19.48 -18.47
N VAL A 216 6.18 20.72 -18.15
CA VAL A 216 4.95 21.10 -17.46
C VAL A 216 3.83 21.01 -18.51
N ASN A 217 2.94 20.04 -18.36
CA ASN A 217 1.50 20.18 -18.61
C ASN A 217 0.79 18.91 -18.13
N ASP A 218 0.57 18.88 -16.81
CA ASP A 218 -0.73 18.61 -16.19
C ASP A 218 -0.54 18.75 -14.68
N LEU A 219 -0.24 19.97 -14.26
CA LEU A 219 -0.58 20.43 -12.92
C LEU A 219 -2.10 20.53 -12.90
N VAL A 220 -2.77 19.42 -12.59
CA VAL A 220 -4.10 19.52 -12.00
C VAL A 220 -3.84 20.14 -10.63
N ASP A 221 -4.14 21.44 -10.52
CA ASP A 221 -4.25 22.15 -9.25
C ASP A 221 -4.88 21.22 -8.22
N GLU A 222 -4.27 21.12 -7.04
CA GLU A 222 -4.91 20.48 -5.90
C GLU A 222 -6.33 21.04 -5.78
N PRO A 223 -7.39 20.23 -5.88
CA PRO A 223 -8.71 20.77 -5.64
C PRO A 223 -8.76 21.13 -4.15
N GLN A 224 -8.70 22.43 -3.85
CA GLN A 224 -9.05 22.96 -2.54
C GLN A 224 -10.42 22.40 -2.16
N LEU A 225 -10.46 21.59 -1.10
CA LEU A 225 -11.66 20.89 -0.64
C LEU A 225 -12.74 21.83 -0.08
N VAL A 226 -12.46 23.14 0.03
CA VAL A 226 -13.42 24.14 0.50
C VAL A 226 -13.22 25.46 -0.26
N THR A 227 -14.21 25.87 -1.06
CA THR A 227 -14.33 27.26 -1.50
C THR A 227 -15.19 27.99 -0.48
N LEU A 228 -14.57 28.82 0.38
CA LEU A 228 -15.33 29.69 1.28
C LEU A 228 -16.11 30.70 0.43
N LYS A 229 -17.44 30.72 0.58
CA LYS A 229 -18.27 31.74 -0.06
C LYS A 229 -17.88 33.12 0.49
N PRO A 230 -17.64 34.12 -0.37
CA PRO A 230 -17.39 35.47 0.10
C PRO A 230 -18.63 35.99 0.85
N ILE A 231 -18.41 36.48 2.07
CA ILE A 231 -19.41 37.21 2.83
C ILE A 231 -19.72 38.49 2.06
N VAL A 232 -20.90 38.56 1.47
CA VAL A 232 -21.43 39.83 0.95
C VAL A 232 -21.63 40.74 2.15
N LYS A 233 -20.71 41.68 2.36
CA LYS A 233 -20.96 42.83 3.24
C LYS A 233 -22.10 43.61 2.60
N GLY A 234 -23.29 43.51 3.20
CA GLY A 234 -24.39 44.40 2.91
C GLY A 234 -23.95 45.83 3.19
N THR A 235 -24.03 46.68 2.18
CA THR A 235 -23.90 48.13 2.34
C THR A 235 -25.19 48.61 3.01
N LEU A 236 -25.05 49.24 4.18
CA LEU A 236 -26.07 50.11 4.77
C LEU A 236 -26.22 51.37 3.92
#